data_AF-A0A6A7LCF6-F1
#
_entry.id   AF-A0A6A7LCF6-F1
#
_cell.length_a   1.000
_cell.length_b   1.000
_cell.length_c   1.000
_cell.angle_alpha   90.00
_cell.angle_beta   90.00
_cell.angle_gamma   90.00
#
_symmetry.space_group_name_H-M   'P 1'
#
loop_
_entity.id
_entity.type
_entity.pdbx_description
1 polymer ?
#
loop_
_entity_poly.entity_id
_entity_poly.type
_entity_poly.pdbx_seq_one_letter_code
_entity_poly.pdbx_strand_id
1 'polypeptide(L)'
;MRTSHLSSLKPQIASSGNNVYVVWEDDAPFPGPKEVFFRASADRGANFAATENLSSNPADSFEPKISVSENSIYVIWTEDQDIFFRGSADNRVSFDSVINLSNNSGDSSVPEISASGIDVYLVWQDTDPGNNDILFRRNTDNGANFDATQNISNNFGTSHSPQLAASGKSVYVVWNDNTAVPNNEIFFRASLPSLTPPEAIQNLIQTVINLDNVNFRIETALTSQLRVALIFVSDSNPSNDFISCAIMDRFSASVNILATRGMLTDAQATDLLQQTLEVKNVIGCASAT
;
A
#
# COMPACT_ATOMS: atom_id res chain seq x y z
N MET A 1 13.09 6.42 29.22
CA MET A 1 11.77 6.63 29.83
C MET A 1 11.56 5.55 30.87
N ARG A 2 11.02 5.87 32.05
CA ARG A 2 10.51 4.88 33.00
C ARG A 2 9.06 5.23 33.27
N THR A 3 8.17 4.29 33.04
CA THR A 3 6.76 4.33 33.46
C THR A 3 6.71 3.74 34.88
N SER A 4 5.82 4.24 35.73
CA SER A 4 5.62 3.73 37.10
C SER A 4 4.72 2.49 37.17
N HIS A 5 4.44 1.89 36.02
CA HIS A 5 3.44 0.84 35.82
C HIS A 5 4.07 -0.56 35.89
N LEU A 6 3.25 -1.56 36.19
CA LEU A 6 3.70 -2.91 36.53
C LEU A 6 4.16 -3.70 35.29
N SER A 7 3.63 -3.40 34.10
CA SER A 7 4.08 -4.01 32.84
C SER A 7 3.99 -3.05 31.65
N SER A 8 5.14 -2.74 31.03
CA SER A 8 5.20 -2.03 29.75
C SER A 8 5.78 -2.93 28.67
N LEU A 9 5.00 -3.22 27.63
CA LEU A 9 5.29 -4.27 26.64
C LEU A 9 5.12 -3.80 25.19
N LYS A 10 5.63 -4.63 24.26
CA LYS A 10 5.50 -4.49 22.80
C LYS A 10 5.72 -3.06 22.25
N PRO A 11 6.81 -2.36 22.63
CA PRO A 11 7.04 -1.00 22.17
C PRO A 11 7.23 -0.97 20.64
N GLN A 12 6.66 0.04 20.00
CA GLN A 12 6.92 0.38 18.60
C GLN A 12 7.41 1.82 18.49
N ILE A 13 8.12 2.09 17.39
CA ILE A 13 8.67 3.41 17.10
C ILE A 13 8.48 3.74 15.63
N ALA A 14 8.13 5.00 15.35
CA ALA A 14 8.10 5.57 14.01
C ALA A 14 8.66 6.98 14.03
N SER A 15 9.09 7.48 12.88
CA SER A 15 9.63 8.84 12.76
C SER A 15 9.31 9.45 11.40
N SER A 16 9.09 10.76 11.39
CA SER A 16 8.92 11.56 10.16
C SER A 16 9.53 12.93 10.38
N GLY A 17 10.48 13.30 9.53
CA GLY A 17 11.27 14.53 9.70
C GLY A 17 11.99 14.57 11.05
N ASN A 18 11.74 15.60 11.85
CA ASN A 18 12.29 15.73 13.20
C ASN A 18 11.43 15.05 14.29
N ASN A 19 10.25 14.53 13.92
CA ASN A 19 9.34 13.95 14.88
C ASN A 19 9.65 12.47 15.11
N VAL A 20 9.59 12.04 16.38
CA VAL A 20 9.71 10.65 16.80
C VAL A 20 8.47 10.29 17.62
N TYR A 21 7.90 9.13 17.35
CA TYR A 21 6.67 8.64 17.95
C TYR A 21 6.91 7.28 18.54
N VAL A 22 6.41 7.05 19.74
CA VAL A 22 6.48 5.75 20.41
C VAL A 22 5.10 5.36 20.89
N VAL A 23 4.74 4.10 20.65
CA VAL A 23 3.54 3.46 21.22
C VAL A 23 3.96 2.22 21.99
N TRP A 24 3.23 1.90 23.05
CA TRP A 24 3.48 0.71 23.85
C TRP A 24 2.19 0.29 24.57
N GLU A 25 2.16 -0.97 24.99
CA GLU A 25 1.15 -1.47 25.92
C GLU A 25 1.58 -1.14 27.34
N ASP A 26 0.68 -0.60 28.15
CA ASP A 26 0.91 -0.43 29.59
C ASP A 26 -0.36 -0.71 30.38
N ASP A 27 -0.21 -0.96 31.67
CA ASP A 27 -1.37 -1.05 32.57
C ASP A 27 -1.96 0.34 32.81
N ALA A 28 -3.26 0.52 32.61
CA ALA A 28 -3.97 1.70 33.09
C ALA A 28 -3.81 1.86 34.62
N PRO A 29 -3.99 3.07 35.19
CA PRO A 29 -3.84 3.30 36.63
C PRO A 29 -4.58 2.25 37.46
N PHE A 30 -3.84 1.55 38.33
CA PHE A 30 -4.33 0.36 39.00
C PHE A 30 -5.57 0.63 39.89
N PRO A 31 -6.56 -0.29 39.89
CA PRO A 31 -6.72 -1.43 38.98
C PRO A 31 -7.33 -0.98 37.64
N GLY A 32 -6.67 -1.28 36.52
CA GLY A 32 -7.17 -0.92 35.19
C GLY A 32 -6.68 -1.89 34.11
N PRO A 33 -7.35 -1.92 32.94
CA PRO A 33 -7.00 -2.80 31.82
C PRO A 33 -5.64 -2.43 31.21
N LYS A 34 -5.14 -3.29 30.32
CA LYS A 34 -4.04 -2.93 29.43
C LYS A 34 -4.52 -1.99 28.35
N GLU A 35 -3.75 -0.94 28.09
CA GLU A 35 -4.10 0.12 27.16
C GLU A 35 -2.93 0.43 26.24
N VAL A 36 -3.23 1.05 25.10
CA VAL A 36 -2.22 1.55 24.16
C VAL A 36 -1.88 2.99 24.50
N PHE A 37 -0.65 3.19 24.94
CA PHE A 37 -0.13 4.51 25.27
C PHE A 37 0.76 5.05 24.17
N PHE A 38 0.84 6.38 24.11
CA PHE A 38 1.54 7.11 23.08
C PHE A 38 2.31 8.29 23.67
N ARG A 39 3.50 8.53 23.11
CA ARG A 39 4.26 9.76 23.30
C ARG A 39 4.93 10.15 22.02
N ALA A 40 5.21 11.44 21.92
CA ALA A 40 5.97 11.94 20.80
C ALA A 40 6.96 13.03 21.17
N SER A 41 7.96 13.16 20.30
CA SER A 41 9.02 14.15 20.33
C SER A 41 8.98 14.92 19.02
N ALA A 42 9.22 16.23 19.09
CA ALA A 42 9.38 17.10 17.92
C ALA A 42 10.86 17.51 17.71
N ASP A 43 11.77 17.00 18.54
CA ASP A 43 13.16 17.41 18.65
C ASP A 43 14.13 16.21 18.57
N ARG A 44 13.84 15.28 17.65
CA ARG A 44 14.68 14.09 17.36
C ARG A 44 14.90 13.19 18.58
N GLY A 45 13.89 13.08 19.43
CA GLY A 45 13.91 12.25 20.63
C GLY A 45 14.62 12.88 21.83
N ALA A 46 15.00 14.16 21.78
CA ALA A 46 15.63 14.83 22.91
C ALA A 46 14.64 15.03 24.08
N ASN A 47 13.39 15.40 23.78
CA ASN A 47 12.30 15.53 24.74
C ASN A 47 11.03 14.89 24.19
N PHE A 48 10.21 14.33 25.09
CA PHE A 48 8.92 13.76 24.74
C PHE A 48 7.81 14.44 25.53
N ALA A 49 6.70 14.72 24.85
CA ALA A 49 5.47 15.22 25.43
C ALA A 49 4.90 14.29 26.52
N ALA A 50 3.81 14.72 27.15
CA ALA A 50 3.06 13.91 28.10
C ALA A 50 2.56 12.62 27.45
N THR A 51 2.33 11.60 28.28
CA THR A 51 1.73 10.34 27.83
C THR A 51 0.25 10.53 27.54
N GLU A 52 -0.21 10.00 26.40
CA GLU A 52 -1.60 9.96 25.98
C GLU A 52 -2.09 8.50 25.91
N ASN A 53 -3.33 8.22 26.30
CA ASN A 53 -3.99 6.92 26.11
C ASN A 53 -4.80 6.94 24.80
N LEU A 54 -4.48 6.05 23.87
CA LEU A 54 -5.11 6.00 22.54
C LEU A 54 -6.32 5.07 22.47
N SER A 55 -6.39 3.99 23.25
CA SER A 55 -7.51 3.04 23.26
C SER A 55 -8.68 3.56 24.11
N SER A 56 -8.40 3.94 25.36
CA SER A 56 -9.32 4.62 26.28
C SER A 56 -10.69 3.92 26.47
N ASN A 57 -10.68 2.59 26.59
CA ASN A 57 -11.89 1.78 26.80
C ASN A 57 -11.65 0.70 27.89
N PRO A 58 -12.68 0.05 28.44
CA PRO A 58 -12.50 -0.87 29.56
C PRO A 58 -11.93 -2.25 29.17
N ALA A 59 -11.72 -2.53 27.89
CA ALA A 59 -11.20 -3.81 27.41
C ALA A 59 -9.67 -3.77 27.34
N ASP A 60 -9.03 -4.93 27.39
CA ASP A 60 -7.58 -4.99 27.25
C ASP A 60 -7.17 -4.79 25.78
N SER A 61 -6.28 -3.82 25.55
CA SER A 61 -5.69 -3.51 24.25
C SER A 61 -4.24 -3.99 24.16
N PHE A 62 -3.90 -4.66 23.06
CA PHE A 62 -2.61 -5.33 22.85
C PHE A 62 -2.07 -5.15 21.43
N GLU A 63 -0.82 -5.52 21.26
CA GLU A 63 -0.05 -5.57 20.02
C GLU A 63 -0.15 -4.29 19.17
N PRO A 64 0.15 -3.12 19.75
CA PRO A 64 0.04 -1.88 19.02
C PRO A 64 1.04 -1.86 17.86
N LYS A 65 0.62 -1.33 16.71
CA LYS A 65 1.49 -0.94 15.60
C LYS A 65 1.29 0.53 15.29
N ILE A 66 2.34 1.18 14.80
CA ILE A 66 2.33 2.58 14.41
C ILE A 66 2.91 2.75 13.01
N SER A 67 2.25 3.57 12.20
CA SER A 67 2.75 4.06 10.92
C SER A 67 2.60 5.57 10.85
N VAL A 68 3.58 6.23 10.23
CA VAL A 68 3.62 7.69 10.10
C VAL A 68 3.97 8.04 8.66
N SER A 69 3.19 8.95 8.08
CA SER A 69 3.44 9.50 6.75
C SER A 69 3.28 11.01 6.81
N GLU A 70 4.35 11.75 6.52
CA GLU A 70 4.40 13.21 6.66
C GLU A 70 3.98 13.69 8.07
N ASN A 71 2.79 14.28 8.18
CA ASN A 71 2.20 14.78 9.44
C ASN A 71 1.14 13.85 10.01
N SER A 72 0.81 12.77 9.31
CA SER A 72 -0.24 11.84 9.70
C SER A 72 0.32 10.67 10.50
N ILE A 73 -0.39 10.28 11.55
CA ILE A 73 -0.02 9.23 12.49
C ILE A 73 -1.18 8.27 12.57
N TYR A 74 -0.88 7.00 12.44
CA TYR A 74 -1.87 5.94 12.46
C TYR A 74 -1.43 4.86 13.42
N VAL A 75 -2.29 4.54 14.37
CA VAL A 75 -2.05 3.51 15.38
C VAL A 75 -3.16 2.48 15.28
N ILE A 76 -2.77 1.21 15.33
CA ILE A 76 -3.68 0.08 15.37
C ILE A 76 -3.32 -0.83 16.52
N TRP A 77 -4.28 -1.61 17.00
CA TRP A 77 -4.08 -2.58 18.06
C TRP A 77 -5.15 -3.67 17.98
N THR A 78 -4.93 -4.75 18.73
CA THR A 78 -5.90 -5.82 18.94
C THR A 78 -6.61 -5.61 20.27
N GLU A 79 -7.93 -5.74 20.30
CA GLU A 79 -8.75 -5.63 21.50
C GLU A 79 -9.97 -6.53 21.34
N ASP A 80 -10.29 -7.35 22.34
CA ASP A 80 -11.41 -8.31 22.28
C ASP A 80 -11.45 -9.16 20.99
N GLN A 81 -10.27 -9.49 20.45
CA GLN A 81 -10.08 -10.23 19.19
C GLN A 81 -10.58 -9.48 17.93
N ASP A 82 -10.66 -8.16 18.00
CA ASP A 82 -10.89 -7.28 16.87
C ASP A 82 -9.67 -6.35 16.65
N ILE A 83 -9.53 -5.85 15.42
CA ILE A 83 -8.50 -4.84 15.09
C ILE A 83 -9.12 -3.46 15.18
N PHE A 84 -8.54 -2.62 16.02
CA PHE A 84 -8.93 -1.24 16.20
C PHE A 84 -7.92 -0.28 15.58
N PHE A 85 -8.39 0.91 15.24
CA PHE A 85 -7.62 1.96 14.59
C PHE A 85 -7.91 3.33 15.21
N ARG A 86 -6.86 4.15 15.29
CA ARG A 86 -6.95 5.57 15.58
C ARG A 86 -5.92 6.37 14.80
N GLY A 87 -6.38 7.42 14.14
CA GLY A 87 -5.56 8.31 13.32
C GLY A 87 -5.44 9.72 13.90
N SER A 88 -4.44 10.45 13.43
CA SER A 88 -4.30 11.90 13.55
C SER A 88 -3.70 12.42 12.26
N ALA A 89 -4.40 13.32 11.56
CA ALA A 89 -3.92 13.93 10.30
C ALA A 89 -3.16 15.25 10.52
N ASP A 90 -3.06 15.72 11.77
CA ASP A 90 -2.65 17.08 12.13
C ASP A 90 -1.43 17.12 13.07
N ASN A 91 -0.53 16.14 12.98
CA ASN A 91 0.68 16.03 13.81
C ASN A 91 0.38 16.05 15.33
N ARG A 92 -0.61 15.25 15.75
CA ARG A 92 -1.06 15.09 17.15
C ARG A 92 -1.79 16.31 17.72
N VAL A 93 -2.29 17.24 16.91
CA VAL A 93 -3.15 18.30 17.45
C VAL A 93 -4.46 17.68 17.92
N SER A 94 -4.97 16.68 17.19
CA SER A 94 -6.09 15.86 17.61
C SER A 94 -6.00 14.44 17.05
N PHE A 95 -6.42 13.47 17.86
CA PHE A 95 -6.69 12.10 17.38
C PHE A 95 -8.18 11.94 17.14
N ASP A 96 -8.51 11.27 16.04
CA ASP A 96 -9.88 10.93 15.66
C ASP A 96 -10.52 9.93 16.64
N SER A 97 -11.81 9.64 16.44
CA SER A 97 -12.49 8.57 17.15
C SER A 97 -11.90 7.20 16.81
N VAL A 98 -11.94 6.28 17.77
CA VAL A 98 -11.56 4.88 17.57
C VAL A 98 -12.51 4.20 16.57
N ILE A 99 -11.97 3.38 15.68
CA ILE A 99 -12.71 2.60 14.67
C ILE A 99 -12.41 1.11 14.85
N ASN A 100 -13.44 0.26 14.91
CA ASN A 100 -13.29 -1.20 14.79
C ASN A 100 -13.23 -1.58 13.29
N LEU A 101 -12.09 -2.10 12.84
CA LEU A 101 -11.79 -2.40 11.45
C LEU A 101 -12.23 -3.80 11.02
N SER A 102 -12.03 -4.82 11.85
CA SER A 102 -12.42 -6.19 11.52
C SER A 102 -13.94 -6.33 11.57
N ASN A 103 -14.52 -6.01 12.73
CA ASN A 103 -15.96 -5.94 13.00
C ASN A 103 -16.76 -7.09 12.33
N ASN A 104 -16.31 -8.31 12.57
CA ASN A 104 -16.94 -9.54 12.08
C ASN A 104 -17.04 -10.58 13.22
N SER A 105 -17.44 -11.81 12.91
CA SER A 105 -17.56 -12.88 13.92
C SER A 105 -16.27 -13.68 14.16
N GLY A 106 -15.21 -13.39 13.42
CA GLY A 106 -13.92 -14.07 13.51
C GLY A 106 -13.02 -13.42 14.55
N ASP A 107 -12.00 -14.17 14.94
CA ASP A 107 -10.94 -13.70 15.81
C ASP A 107 -9.85 -13.07 14.94
N SER A 108 -9.67 -11.77 15.08
CA SER A 108 -8.65 -10.99 14.42
C SER A 108 -7.39 -10.84 15.25
N SER A 109 -6.23 -10.98 14.61
CA SER A 109 -4.92 -10.88 15.27
C SER A 109 -3.79 -10.54 14.32
N VAL A 110 -2.61 -10.25 14.89
CA VAL A 110 -1.36 -9.96 14.16
C VAL A 110 -1.56 -8.88 13.09
N PRO A 111 -2.04 -7.68 13.48
CA PRO A 111 -2.30 -6.64 12.52
C PRO A 111 -0.99 -5.96 12.10
N GLU A 112 -0.94 -5.48 10.85
CA GLU A 112 0.13 -4.66 10.31
C GLU A 112 -0.46 -3.44 9.59
N ILE A 113 0.27 -2.32 9.65
CA ILE A 113 -0.14 -1.05 9.05
C ILE A 113 1.04 -0.42 8.30
N SER A 114 0.76 0.16 7.14
CA SER A 114 1.74 0.94 6.37
C SER A 114 1.02 2.14 5.76
N ALA A 115 1.64 3.32 5.85
CA ALA A 115 1.14 4.55 5.27
C ALA A 115 2.10 5.10 4.22
N SER A 116 1.56 5.70 3.16
CA SER A 116 2.33 6.28 2.06
C SER A 116 1.58 7.48 1.49
N GLY A 117 2.10 8.69 1.71
CA GLY A 117 1.36 9.92 1.43
C GLY A 117 0.10 10.00 2.28
N ILE A 118 -1.06 10.13 1.62
CA ILE A 118 -2.40 10.14 2.26
C ILE A 118 -3.00 8.75 2.41
N ASP A 119 -2.40 7.73 1.80
CA ASP A 119 -2.94 6.38 1.74
C ASP A 119 -2.49 5.57 2.96
N VAL A 120 -3.43 4.81 3.53
CA VAL A 120 -3.19 3.91 4.66
C VAL A 120 -3.65 2.51 4.27
N TYR A 121 -2.78 1.54 4.48
CA TYR A 121 -3.00 0.14 4.15
C TYR A 121 -2.89 -0.70 5.41
N LEU A 122 -3.75 -1.70 5.54
CA LEU A 122 -3.83 -2.54 6.72
C LEU A 122 -4.05 -3.98 6.33
N VAL A 123 -3.41 -4.88 7.06
CA VAL A 123 -3.63 -6.32 6.96
C VAL A 123 -3.70 -6.94 8.35
N TRP A 124 -4.47 -8.01 8.49
CA TRP A 124 -4.53 -8.81 9.71
C TRP A 124 -4.86 -10.25 9.38
N GLN A 125 -4.65 -11.15 10.34
CA GLN A 125 -5.15 -12.52 10.29
C GLN A 125 -6.55 -12.55 10.89
N ASP A 126 -7.46 -13.30 10.28
CA ASP A 126 -8.85 -13.38 10.71
C ASP A 126 -9.40 -14.79 10.52
N THR A 127 -10.20 -15.30 11.46
CA THR A 127 -10.84 -16.63 11.34
C THR A 127 -12.19 -16.62 10.63
N ASP A 128 -12.72 -15.46 10.22
CA ASP A 128 -13.96 -15.37 9.42
C ASP A 128 -13.66 -15.52 7.91
N PRO A 129 -14.29 -16.48 7.18
CA PRO A 129 -15.44 -17.30 7.57
C PRO A 129 -15.14 -18.75 8.03
N GLY A 130 -13.89 -19.10 8.36
CA GLY A 130 -13.59 -20.43 8.90
C GLY A 130 -12.18 -20.59 9.48
N ASN A 131 -11.17 -20.72 8.62
CA ASN A 131 -9.76 -20.80 9.01
C ASN A 131 -9.09 -19.43 8.89
N ASN A 132 -7.87 -19.28 9.43
CA ASN A 132 -7.17 -17.99 9.31
C ASN A 132 -6.93 -17.63 7.85
N ASP A 133 -7.39 -16.45 7.47
CA ASP A 133 -7.14 -15.78 6.22
C ASP A 133 -6.43 -14.44 6.46
N ILE A 134 -5.78 -13.91 5.43
CA ILE A 134 -5.25 -12.54 5.47
C ILE A 134 -6.31 -11.60 4.91
N LEU A 135 -6.84 -10.76 5.78
CA LEU A 135 -7.77 -9.71 5.40
C LEU A 135 -7.02 -8.39 5.20
N PHE A 136 -7.56 -7.55 4.32
CA PHE A 136 -6.98 -6.28 3.91
C PHE A 136 -8.04 -5.19 3.90
N ARG A 137 -7.66 -4.01 4.38
CA ARG A 137 -8.39 -2.75 4.17
C ARG A 137 -7.45 -1.64 3.76
N ARG A 138 -8.03 -0.65 3.09
CA ARG A 138 -7.34 0.55 2.66
C ARG A 138 -8.16 1.78 3.00
N ASN A 139 -7.49 2.87 3.30
CA ASN A 139 -8.04 4.21 3.31
C ASN A 139 -7.22 5.08 2.34
N THR A 140 -7.90 5.90 1.53
CA THR A 140 -7.26 6.83 0.57
C THR A 140 -7.75 8.26 0.72
N ASP A 141 -8.45 8.55 1.82
CA ASP A 141 -9.13 9.82 2.09
C ASP A 141 -8.75 10.41 3.45
N ASN A 142 -7.47 10.29 3.84
CA ASN A 142 -6.89 10.81 5.10
C ASN A 142 -7.54 10.25 6.38
N GLY A 143 -7.99 9.00 6.36
CA GLY A 143 -8.59 8.35 7.53
C GLY A 143 -10.10 8.52 7.65
N ALA A 144 -10.77 9.18 6.69
CA ALA A 144 -12.20 9.46 6.79
C ALA A 144 -13.08 8.22 6.55
N ASN A 145 -12.79 7.38 5.53
CA ASN A 145 -13.53 6.15 5.24
C ASN A 145 -12.61 5.01 4.81
N PHE A 146 -12.79 3.84 5.41
CA PHE A 146 -12.12 2.62 4.96
C PHE A 146 -12.92 1.95 3.83
N ASP A 147 -12.19 1.47 2.82
CA ASP A 147 -12.71 0.55 1.81
C ASP A 147 -13.24 -0.74 2.48
N ALA A 148 -14.12 -1.47 1.79
CA ALA A 148 -14.61 -2.75 2.26
C ALA A 148 -13.46 -3.76 2.50
N THR A 149 -13.63 -4.64 3.49
CA THR A 149 -12.66 -5.71 3.78
C THR A 149 -12.50 -6.64 2.58
N GLN A 150 -11.27 -6.98 2.24
CA GLN A 150 -10.93 -7.94 1.18
C GLN A 150 -10.14 -9.10 1.76
N ASN A 151 -10.53 -10.34 1.43
CA ASN A 151 -9.71 -11.52 1.69
C ASN A 151 -8.66 -11.67 0.58
N ILE A 152 -7.37 -11.53 0.92
CA ILE A 152 -6.27 -11.55 -0.04
C ILE A 152 -5.50 -12.88 -0.09
N SER A 153 -5.69 -13.77 0.88
CA SER A 153 -5.24 -15.17 0.77
C SER A 153 -6.20 -15.98 -0.10
N ASN A 154 -7.50 -15.88 0.20
CA ASN A 154 -8.66 -16.41 -0.54
C ASN A 154 -8.41 -17.81 -1.15
N ASN A 155 -8.06 -18.75 -0.29
CA ASN A 155 -7.78 -20.13 -0.65
C ASN A 155 -8.26 -21.08 0.48
N PHE A 156 -7.98 -22.38 0.34
CA PHE A 156 -8.45 -23.37 1.33
C PHE A 156 -7.45 -23.64 2.46
N GLY A 157 -6.24 -23.07 2.38
CA GLY A 157 -5.20 -23.24 3.40
C GLY A 157 -5.27 -22.15 4.46
N THR A 158 -4.59 -22.39 5.56
CA THR A 158 -4.50 -21.46 6.69
C THR A 158 -3.36 -20.47 6.47
N SER A 159 -3.68 -19.18 6.48
CA SER A 159 -2.74 -18.08 6.31
C SER A 159 -2.36 -17.42 7.64
N HIS A 160 -1.08 -17.11 7.82
CA HIS A 160 -0.57 -16.44 9.01
C HIS A 160 0.54 -15.43 8.71
N SER A 161 0.91 -14.71 9.77
CA SER A 161 2.04 -13.80 9.91
C SER A 161 2.19 -12.84 8.73
N PRO A 162 1.15 -12.05 8.39
CA PRO A 162 1.26 -11.12 7.29
C PRO A 162 2.34 -10.07 7.59
N GLN A 163 3.03 -9.63 6.55
CA GLN A 163 3.84 -8.41 6.58
C GLN A 163 3.41 -7.49 5.44
N LEU A 164 3.53 -6.19 5.68
CA LEU A 164 2.99 -5.15 4.83
C LEU A 164 4.03 -4.08 4.55
N ALA A 165 4.15 -3.67 3.29
CA ALA A 165 4.91 -2.49 2.89
C ALA A 165 4.13 -1.69 1.85
N ALA A 166 4.19 -0.36 1.94
CA ALA A 166 3.63 0.55 0.95
C ALA A 166 4.71 1.48 0.38
N SER A 167 4.61 1.78 -0.91
CA SER A 167 5.49 2.73 -1.61
C SER A 167 4.71 3.43 -2.73
N GLY A 168 4.51 4.73 -2.59
CA GLY A 168 3.60 5.48 -3.46
C GLY A 168 2.18 4.91 -3.35
N LYS A 169 1.58 4.58 -4.50
CA LYS A 169 0.26 3.93 -4.59
C LYS A 169 0.33 2.39 -4.58
N SER A 170 1.53 1.82 -4.47
CA SER A 170 1.73 0.37 -4.47
C SER A 170 1.74 -0.16 -3.04
N VAL A 171 1.02 -1.26 -2.81
CA VAL A 171 1.09 -2.04 -1.57
C VAL A 171 1.58 -3.44 -1.84
N TYR A 172 2.36 -3.99 -0.92
CA TYR A 172 2.99 -5.29 -0.99
C TYR A 172 2.69 -6.05 0.29
N VAL A 173 2.16 -7.26 0.16
CA VAL A 173 1.83 -8.13 1.28
C VAL A 173 2.49 -9.48 1.09
N VAL A 174 3.16 -9.98 2.12
CA VAL A 174 3.64 -11.37 2.20
C VAL A 174 3.03 -12.06 3.39
N TRP A 175 2.80 -13.38 3.30
CA TRP A 175 2.29 -14.19 4.41
C TRP A 175 2.75 -15.64 4.26
N ASN A 176 2.62 -16.43 5.33
CA ASN A 176 2.84 -17.86 5.28
C ASN A 176 1.51 -18.61 5.14
N ASP A 177 1.46 -19.64 4.31
CA ASP A 177 0.21 -20.35 3.96
C ASP A 177 0.48 -21.84 3.71
N ASN A 178 -0.46 -22.71 4.09
CA ASN A 178 -0.31 -24.17 3.98
C ASN A 178 -1.13 -24.81 2.83
N THR A 179 -1.70 -23.99 1.93
CA THR A 179 -2.46 -24.47 0.74
C THR A 179 -1.60 -25.36 -0.16
N ALA A 180 -0.29 -25.09 -0.23
CA ALA A 180 0.70 -25.89 -0.95
C ALA A 180 1.09 -27.14 -0.15
N VAL A 181 0.12 -28.01 0.13
CA VAL A 181 0.30 -29.25 0.91
C VAL A 181 1.47 -30.07 0.33
N PRO A 182 2.43 -30.55 1.17
CA PRO A 182 2.40 -30.60 2.64
C PRO A 182 3.11 -29.44 3.37
N ASN A 183 3.54 -28.39 2.69
CA ASN A 183 4.46 -27.40 3.25
C ASN A 183 3.77 -26.05 3.53
N ASN A 184 4.28 -25.32 4.53
CA ASN A 184 4.04 -23.88 4.65
C ASN A 184 4.93 -23.16 3.63
N GLU A 185 4.34 -22.44 2.70
CA GLU A 185 5.05 -21.62 1.71
C GLU A 185 4.81 -20.14 1.97
N ILE A 186 5.67 -19.30 1.37
CA ILE A 186 5.53 -17.84 1.43
C ILE A 186 4.78 -17.38 0.19
N PHE A 187 3.65 -16.72 0.43
CA PHE A 187 2.83 -16.11 -0.61
C PHE A 187 3.08 -14.61 -0.64
N PHE A 188 2.81 -14.02 -1.80
CA PHE A 188 3.01 -12.60 -2.07
C PHE A 188 1.86 -12.06 -2.92
N ARG A 189 1.37 -10.88 -2.56
CA ARG A 189 0.43 -10.10 -3.37
C ARG A 189 0.90 -8.65 -3.42
N ALA A 190 0.83 -8.05 -4.60
CA ALA A 190 1.07 -6.63 -4.79
C ALA A 190 -0.17 -5.96 -5.40
N SER A 191 -0.50 -4.76 -4.95
CA SER A 191 -1.30 -3.85 -5.77
C SER A 191 -0.34 -3.15 -6.72
N LEU A 192 -0.44 -3.45 -8.01
CA LEU A 192 0.09 -2.52 -9.00
C LEU A 192 -0.79 -1.25 -8.94
N PRO A 193 -0.22 -0.04 -8.96
CA PRO A 193 -1.02 1.17 -9.08
C PRO A 193 -1.95 1.00 -10.28
N SER A 194 -3.23 1.32 -10.13
CA SER A 194 -4.05 1.67 -11.29
C SER A 194 -3.46 2.97 -11.84
N LEU A 195 -2.50 2.84 -12.75
CA LEU A 195 -1.91 3.97 -13.45
C LEU A 195 -3.05 4.73 -14.12
N THR A 196 -3.06 6.04 -14.00
CA THR A 196 -3.89 6.85 -14.89
C THR A 196 -3.38 6.68 -16.33
N PRO A 197 -4.22 6.86 -17.36
CA PRO A 197 -3.77 6.78 -18.75
C PRO A 197 -2.54 7.68 -19.06
N PRO A 198 -2.43 8.91 -18.53
CA PRO A 198 -1.21 9.71 -18.64
C PRO A 198 0.02 9.09 -17.95
N GLU A 199 -0.11 8.62 -16.70
CA GLU A 199 1.00 8.00 -15.96
C GLU A 199 1.52 6.75 -16.68
N ALA A 200 0.62 5.92 -17.23
CA ALA A 200 0.99 4.73 -17.99
C ALA A 200 1.82 5.09 -19.24
N ILE A 201 1.40 6.09 -20.02
CA ILE A 201 2.15 6.54 -21.21
C ILE A 201 3.49 7.17 -20.82
N GLN A 202 3.56 7.95 -19.72
CA GLN A 202 4.81 8.54 -19.24
C GLN A 202 5.84 7.48 -18.83
N ASN A 203 5.41 6.42 -18.14
CA ASN A 203 6.28 5.31 -17.78
C ASN A 203 6.88 4.64 -19.03
N LEU A 204 6.06 4.38 -20.05
CA LEU A 204 6.54 3.81 -21.31
C LEU A 204 7.52 4.74 -22.05
N ILE A 205 7.29 6.06 -22.01
CA ILE A 205 8.26 7.04 -22.55
C ILE A 205 9.59 6.91 -21.82
N GLN A 206 9.58 6.81 -20.49
CA GLN A 206 10.80 6.69 -19.69
C GLN A 206 11.55 5.38 -19.96
N THR A 207 10.82 4.28 -20.15
CA THR A 207 11.40 3.00 -20.60
C THR A 207 12.16 3.17 -21.92
N VAL A 208 11.55 3.81 -22.93
CA VAL A 208 12.20 4.04 -24.24
C VAL A 208 13.47 4.88 -24.09
N ILE A 209 13.44 5.93 -23.26
CA ILE A 209 14.60 6.81 -23.01
C ILE A 209 15.75 6.04 -22.33
N ASN A 210 15.43 5.06 -21.50
CA ASN A 210 16.40 4.30 -20.72
C ASN A 210 16.89 3.03 -21.43
N LEU A 211 16.54 2.80 -22.70
CA LEU A 211 16.99 1.62 -23.44
C LEU A 211 18.49 1.67 -23.72
N ASP A 212 19.20 0.62 -23.31
CA ASP A 212 20.63 0.48 -23.57
C ASP A 212 20.94 0.34 -25.06
N ASN A 213 21.98 1.04 -25.52
CA ASN A 213 22.55 0.94 -26.87
C ASN A 213 21.56 1.21 -28.03
N VAL A 214 20.48 1.96 -27.78
CA VAL A 214 19.55 2.41 -28.82
C VAL A 214 20.00 3.76 -29.37
N ASN A 215 19.99 3.91 -30.70
CA ASN A 215 20.36 5.19 -31.33
C ASN A 215 19.29 6.26 -31.04
N PHE A 216 19.73 7.48 -30.72
CA PHE A 216 18.89 8.65 -30.47
C PHE A 216 17.77 8.88 -31.50
N ARG A 217 17.98 8.57 -32.78
CA ARG A 217 16.94 8.68 -33.82
C ARG A 217 15.78 7.70 -33.60
N ILE A 218 16.08 6.49 -33.13
CA ILE A 218 15.08 5.46 -32.81
C ILE A 218 14.32 5.88 -31.56
N GLU A 219 15.04 6.26 -30.50
CA GLU A 219 14.45 6.78 -29.26
C GLU A 219 13.52 7.97 -29.54
N THR A 220 13.97 8.94 -30.35
CA THR A 220 13.15 10.09 -30.77
C THR A 220 11.92 9.64 -31.55
N ALA A 221 12.05 8.70 -32.49
CA ALA A 221 10.93 8.21 -33.28
C ALA A 221 9.87 7.51 -32.41
N LEU A 222 10.29 6.67 -31.47
CA LEU A 222 9.41 5.95 -30.56
C LEU A 222 8.75 6.90 -29.56
N THR A 223 9.53 7.73 -28.87
CA THR A 223 8.99 8.70 -27.89
C THR A 223 8.08 9.75 -28.53
N SER A 224 8.29 10.13 -29.80
CA SER A 224 7.42 11.09 -30.49
C SER A 224 5.99 10.56 -30.64
N GLN A 225 5.82 9.27 -30.96
CA GLN A 225 4.50 8.63 -31.02
C GLN A 225 3.81 8.65 -29.66
N LEU A 226 4.55 8.26 -28.61
CA LEU A 226 4.02 8.21 -27.25
C LEU A 226 3.63 9.60 -26.73
N ARG A 227 4.41 10.65 -27.03
CA ARG A 227 4.08 12.03 -26.67
C ARG A 227 2.80 12.52 -27.36
N VAL A 228 2.49 12.05 -28.56
CA VAL A 228 1.22 12.38 -29.22
C VAL A 228 0.05 11.68 -28.51
N ALA A 229 0.20 10.41 -28.14
CA ALA A 229 -0.83 9.72 -27.35
C ALA A 229 -1.07 10.39 -25.99
N LEU A 230 0.01 10.83 -25.33
CA LEU A 230 -0.05 11.52 -24.06
C LEU A 230 -0.93 12.78 -24.09
N ILE A 231 -0.91 13.52 -25.20
CA ILE A 231 -1.71 14.75 -25.35
C ILE A 231 -3.20 14.45 -25.21
N PHE A 232 -3.69 13.38 -25.86
CA PHE A 232 -5.11 13.02 -25.82
C PHE A 232 -5.52 12.60 -24.41
N VAL A 233 -4.78 11.70 -23.77
CA VAL A 233 -5.16 11.22 -22.43
C VAL A 233 -5.02 12.27 -21.32
N SER A 234 -4.38 13.41 -21.60
CA SER A 234 -4.12 14.48 -20.62
C SER A 234 -5.04 15.69 -20.81
N ASP A 235 -5.93 15.70 -21.81
CA ASP A 235 -6.71 16.89 -22.19
C ASP A 235 -8.02 17.06 -21.40
N SER A 236 -8.26 16.21 -20.39
CA SER A 236 -9.51 16.16 -19.61
C SER A 236 -10.76 15.86 -20.45
N ASN A 237 -10.60 15.28 -21.65
CA ASN A 237 -11.69 14.86 -22.53
C ASN A 237 -11.63 13.34 -22.80
N PRO A 238 -12.18 12.50 -21.89
CA PRO A 238 -12.13 11.04 -22.03
C PRO A 238 -12.76 10.49 -23.32
N SER A 239 -13.58 11.28 -24.00
CA SER A 239 -14.25 10.86 -25.23
C SER A 239 -13.30 10.66 -26.40
N ASN A 240 -12.08 11.21 -26.38
CA ASN A 240 -11.09 11.06 -27.45
C ASN A 240 -9.90 10.16 -27.07
N ASP A 241 -9.84 9.64 -25.84
CA ASP A 241 -8.76 8.78 -25.34
C ASP A 241 -8.57 7.53 -26.20
N PHE A 242 -9.64 7.05 -26.85
CA PHE A 242 -9.57 5.92 -27.78
C PHE A 242 -8.64 6.17 -28.99
N ILE A 243 -8.35 7.43 -29.33
CA ILE A 243 -7.37 7.78 -30.38
C ILE A 243 -5.98 7.28 -29.98
N SER A 244 -5.65 7.31 -28.69
CA SER A 244 -4.40 6.78 -28.15
C SER A 244 -4.26 5.28 -28.39
N CYS A 245 -5.36 4.52 -28.45
CA CYS A 245 -5.31 3.10 -28.81
C CYS A 245 -4.70 2.86 -30.20
N ALA A 246 -5.13 3.63 -31.21
CA ALA A 246 -4.58 3.54 -32.56
C ALA A 246 -3.13 4.04 -32.66
N ILE A 247 -2.69 4.88 -31.72
CA ILE A 247 -1.28 5.29 -31.62
C ILE A 247 -0.47 4.16 -30.98
N MET A 248 -0.98 3.51 -29.93
CA MET A 248 -0.34 2.34 -29.32
C MET A 248 -0.17 1.18 -30.32
N ASP A 249 -1.15 0.95 -31.20
CA ASP A 249 -1.01 -0.08 -32.25
C ASP A 249 0.12 0.25 -33.25
N ARG A 250 0.24 1.52 -33.64
CA ARG A 250 1.34 1.99 -34.51
C ARG A 250 2.69 1.94 -33.81
N PHE A 251 2.72 2.21 -32.52
CA PHE A 251 3.91 2.05 -31.70
C PHE A 251 4.36 0.59 -31.67
N SER A 252 3.46 -0.36 -31.38
CA SER A 252 3.74 -1.80 -31.42
C SER A 252 4.25 -2.27 -32.79
N ALA A 253 3.64 -1.78 -33.87
CA ALA A 253 4.13 -2.08 -35.23
C ALA A 253 5.55 -1.54 -35.46
N SER A 254 5.86 -0.33 -34.98
CA SER A 254 7.19 0.27 -35.06
C SER A 254 8.24 -0.57 -34.30
N VAL A 255 7.90 -1.02 -33.08
CA VAL A 255 8.76 -1.89 -32.26
C VAL A 255 9.07 -3.21 -32.98
N ASN A 256 8.06 -3.88 -33.53
CA ASN A 256 8.25 -5.12 -34.31
C ASN A 256 9.15 -4.92 -35.53
N ILE A 257 9.00 -3.80 -36.26
CA ILE A 257 9.85 -3.48 -37.41
C ILE A 257 11.30 -3.23 -36.98
N LEU A 258 11.53 -2.55 -35.85
CA LEU A 258 12.87 -2.31 -35.33
C LEU A 258 13.54 -3.60 -34.85
N ALA A 259 12.79 -4.48 -34.18
CA ALA A 259 13.26 -5.80 -33.76
C ALA A 259 13.69 -6.66 -34.96
N THR A 260 12.85 -6.77 -35.99
CA THR A 260 13.17 -7.54 -37.22
C THR A 260 14.36 -6.98 -37.99
N ARG A 261 14.69 -5.70 -37.82
CA ARG A 261 15.87 -5.05 -38.39
C ARG A 261 17.12 -5.16 -37.50
N GLY A 262 17.04 -5.82 -36.35
CA GLY A 262 18.12 -5.90 -35.37
C GLY A 262 18.47 -4.56 -34.71
N MET A 263 17.55 -3.60 -34.74
CA MET A 263 17.73 -2.26 -34.16
C MET A 263 17.26 -2.20 -32.70
N LEU A 264 16.50 -3.21 -32.25
CA LEU A 264 16.20 -3.51 -30.87
C LEU A 264 16.54 -4.98 -30.62
N THR A 265 16.95 -5.32 -29.41
CA THR A 265 17.07 -6.74 -29.02
C THR A 265 15.68 -7.36 -28.81
N ASP A 266 15.59 -8.69 -28.89
CA ASP A 266 14.32 -9.39 -28.63
C ASP A 266 13.77 -9.05 -27.23
N ALA A 267 14.64 -8.96 -26.22
CA ALA A 267 14.25 -8.59 -24.86
C ALA A 267 13.68 -7.16 -24.78
N GLN A 268 14.34 -6.18 -25.43
CA GLN A 268 13.85 -4.80 -25.49
C GLN A 268 12.51 -4.72 -26.22
N ALA A 269 12.37 -5.44 -27.34
CA ALA A 269 11.14 -5.45 -28.11
C ALA A 269 9.99 -6.10 -27.32
N THR A 270 10.23 -7.23 -26.66
CA THR A 270 9.24 -7.90 -25.80
C THR A 270 8.80 -7.00 -24.65
N ASP A 271 9.73 -6.35 -23.95
CA ASP A 271 9.42 -5.44 -22.84
C ASP A 271 8.56 -4.25 -23.30
N LEU A 272 8.94 -3.58 -24.39
CA LEU A 272 8.15 -2.47 -24.95
C LEU A 272 6.75 -2.90 -25.39
N LEU A 273 6.60 -4.07 -26.01
CA LEU A 273 5.30 -4.59 -26.44
C LEU A 273 4.41 -4.96 -25.24
N GLN A 274 5.00 -5.53 -24.19
CA GLN A 274 4.29 -5.86 -22.96
C GLN A 274 3.78 -4.60 -22.25
N GLN A 275 4.65 -3.60 -22.07
CA GLN A 275 4.25 -2.32 -21.47
C GLN A 275 3.23 -1.57 -22.34
N THR A 276 3.30 -1.68 -23.67
CA THR A 276 2.28 -1.11 -24.56
C THR A 276 0.92 -1.77 -24.36
N LEU A 277 0.87 -3.09 -24.13
CA LEU A 277 -0.37 -3.79 -23.83
C LEU A 277 -0.96 -3.34 -22.48
N GLU A 278 -0.12 -3.14 -21.48
CA GLU A 278 -0.53 -2.59 -20.18
C GLU A 278 -1.11 -1.17 -20.32
N VAL A 279 -0.48 -0.29 -21.10
CA VAL A 279 -1.00 1.03 -21.43
C VAL A 279 -2.37 0.94 -22.11
N LYS A 280 -2.52 0.04 -23.09
CA LYS A 280 -3.80 -0.18 -23.78
C LYS A 280 -4.91 -0.64 -22.83
N ASN A 281 -4.58 -1.51 -21.88
CA ASN A 281 -5.53 -1.96 -20.86
C ASN A 281 -5.95 -0.80 -19.95
N VAL A 282 -5.00 0.05 -19.54
CA VAL A 282 -5.28 1.24 -18.73
C VAL A 282 -6.18 2.25 -19.46
N ILE A 283 -5.98 2.46 -20.76
CA ILE A 283 -6.83 3.34 -21.60
C ILE A 283 -8.23 2.73 -21.82
N GLY A 284 -8.38 1.41 -21.70
CA GLY A 284 -9.62 0.69 -22.02
C GLY A 284 -9.77 0.37 -23.51
N CYS A 285 -8.67 0.17 -24.22
CA CYS A 285 -8.69 -0.20 -25.63
C CYS A 285 -9.33 -1.58 -25.84
N ALA A 286 -10.26 -1.72 -26.78
CA ALA A 286 -10.83 -3.01 -27.13
C ALA A 286 -9.76 -3.96 -27.69
N SER A 287 -9.79 -5.23 -27.26
CA SER A 287 -8.96 -6.29 -27.84
C SER A 287 -9.34 -6.47 -29.31
N ALA A 288 -8.35 -6.48 -30.21
CA ALA A 288 -8.58 -6.93 -31.58
C ALA A 288 -8.93 -8.43 -31.51
N THR A 289 -10.17 -8.77 -31.82
CA THR A 289 -10.64 -10.15 -32.09
C THR A 289 -10.06 -10.68 -33.38
#